data_AF-A0A9D5YPJ3-F1
#
_entry.id   AF-A0A9D5YPJ3-F1
#
_cell.length_a   1.000
_cell.length_b   1.000
_cell.length_c   1.000
_cell.angle_alpha   90.00
_cell.angle_beta   90.00
_cell.angle_gamma   90.00
#
_symmetry.space_group_name_H-M   'P 1'
#
loop_
_entity.id
_entity.type
_entity.pdbx_description
1 polymer ?
#
loop_
_entity_poly.entity_id
_entity_poly.type
_entity_poly.pdbx_seq_one_letter_code
_entity_poly.pdbx_strand_id
1 'polypeptide(L)'
;MKIYTKKGDEGYSDILKKRVRKDDEIFNLVGTIDKLSSSLNFARIEAEKTEIKEEILKLQKDLVSLNGFISGYSSFLCDVSFFEERIDYYTSEAGSFEGFSFAGTKAGAYIDFARCICREAERCAVGIDYIDIGVIKYLNRMSDYLYMLSKYVDM
;
A
#
# COMPACT_ATOMS: atom_id res chain seq x y z
N MET A 1 7.34 1.83 -27.96
CA MET A 1 6.39 0.76 -27.59
C MET A 1 5.00 1.37 -27.56
N LYS A 2 3.99 0.80 -28.23
CA LYS A 2 2.61 1.31 -28.14
C LYS A 2 2.01 0.86 -26.81
N ILE A 3 1.50 1.81 -26.02
CA ILE A 3 0.91 1.52 -24.70
C ILE A 3 -0.51 0.94 -24.84
N TYR A 4 -1.33 1.45 -25.76
CA TYR A 4 -2.69 0.95 -25.98
C TYR A 4 -2.70 -0.26 -26.96
N THR A 5 -3.42 -1.32 -26.58
CA THR A 5 -3.56 -2.55 -27.38
C THR A 5 -4.99 -2.82 -27.87
N LYS A 6 -5.99 -2.10 -27.32
CA LYS A 6 -7.44 -2.31 -27.52
C LYS A 6 -7.99 -3.67 -27.08
N LYS A 7 -7.14 -4.59 -26.61
CA LYS A 7 -7.57 -5.90 -26.10
C LYS A 7 -8.49 -5.80 -24.90
N GLY A 8 -8.46 -4.69 -24.16
CA GLY A 8 -9.29 -4.49 -22.98
C GLY A 8 -10.62 -3.77 -23.23
N ASP A 9 -10.94 -3.44 -24.48
CA ASP A 9 -12.10 -2.59 -24.82
C ASP A 9 -13.44 -3.32 -24.61
N GLU A 10 -13.41 -4.66 -24.62
CA GLU A 10 -14.57 -5.51 -24.31
C GLU A 10 -14.81 -5.70 -22.80
N GLY A 11 -14.04 -5.02 -21.94
CA GLY A 11 -14.17 -5.11 -20.48
C GLY A 11 -13.41 -6.26 -19.82
N TYR A 12 -12.50 -6.93 -20.56
CA TYR A 12 -11.66 -8.03 -20.06
C TYR A 12 -10.19 -7.63 -19.96
N SER A 13 -9.43 -8.34 -19.14
CA SER A 13 -7.98 -8.21 -19.05
C SER A 13 -7.34 -9.54 -18.65
N ASP A 14 -6.04 -9.68 -18.92
CA ASP A 14 -5.30 -10.91 -18.64
C ASP A 14 -4.54 -10.78 -17.30
N ILE A 15 -4.66 -11.78 -16.42
CA ILE A 15 -3.96 -11.88 -15.12
C ILE A 15 -3.83 -13.36 -14.73
N LEU A 16 -2.77 -13.77 -14.04
CA LEU A 16 -2.55 -15.18 -13.64
C LEU A 16 -2.67 -16.18 -14.81
N LYS A 17 -2.25 -15.77 -16.03
CA LYS A 17 -2.39 -16.54 -17.29
C LYS A 17 -3.83 -16.85 -17.68
N LYS A 18 -4.82 -16.13 -17.13
CA LYS A 18 -6.24 -16.23 -17.45
C LYS A 18 -6.75 -14.89 -17.96
N ARG A 19 -7.83 -14.90 -18.74
CA ARG A 19 -8.54 -13.72 -19.20
C ARG A 19 -9.85 -13.60 -18.43
N VAL A 20 -9.98 -12.56 -17.62
CA VAL A 20 -11.15 -12.36 -16.74
C VAL A 20 -11.70 -10.95 -16.94
N ARG A 21 -12.92 -10.69 -16.44
CA ARG A 21 -13.52 -9.36 -16.53
C ARG A 21 -12.76 -8.39 -15.64
N LYS A 22 -12.73 -7.11 -16.00
CA LYS A 22 -12.02 -6.07 -15.22
C LYS A 22 -12.65 -5.78 -13.85
N ASP A 23 -13.87 -6.22 -13.60
CA ASP A 23 -14.57 -6.13 -12.31
C ASP A 23 -14.37 -7.37 -11.41
N ASP A 24 -13.56 -8.35 -11.84
CA ASP A 24 -13.14 -9.48 -11.01
C ASP A 24 -12.41 -8.98 -9.75
N GLU A 25 -12.61 -9.68 -8.63
CA GLU A 25 -12.06 -9.33 -7.32
C GLU A 25 -10.55 -9.15 -7.35
N ILE A 26 -9.83 -9.93 -8.17
CA ILE A 26 -8.38 -9.80 -8.32
C ILE A 26 -7.98 -8.44 -8.88
N PHE A 27 -8.75 -7.89 -9.82
CA PHE A 27 -8.49 -6.57 -10.40
C PHE A 27 -8.85 -5.45 -9.44
N ASN A 28 -9.87 -5.64 -8.60
CA ASN A 28 -10.14 -4.71 -7.50
C ASN A 28 -8.96 -4.67 -6.52
N LEU A 29 -8.37 -5.82 -6.16
CA LEU A 29 -7.19 -5.88 -5.32
C LEU A 29 -5.98 -5.18 -5.95
N VAL A 30 -5.54 -5.60 -7.15
CA VAL A 30 -4.33 -5.02 -7.75
C VAL A 30 -4.49 -3.54 -8.10
N GLY A 31 -5.70 -3.13 -8.50
CA GLY A 31 -6.04 -1.73 -8.73
C GLY A 31 -6.03 -0.90 -7.44
N THR A 32 -6.48 -1.45 -6.32
CA THR A 32 -6.44 -0.76 -5.02
C THR A 32 -5.02 -0.64 -4.48
N ILE A 33 -4.16 -1.65 -4.70
CA ILE A 33 -2.73 -1.58 -4.38
C ILE A 33 -2.01 -0.53 -5.25
N ASP A 34 -2.37 -0.43 -6.53
CA ASP A 34 -1.82 0.60 -7.43
C ASP A 34 -2.26 2.02 -7.01
N LYS A 35 -3.53 2.15 -6.61
CA LYS A 35 -4.09 3.37 -6.00
C LYS A 35 -3.34 3.75 -4.72
N LEU A 36 -3.03 2.77 -3.86
CA LEU A 36 -2.25 2.99 -2.64
C LEU A 36 -0.85 3.54 -2.98
N SER A 37 -0.12 2.87 -3.86
CA SER A 37 1.23 3.28 -4.26
C SER A 37 1.25 4.69 -4.88
N SER A 38 0.25 4.99 -5.70
CA SER A 38 0.07 6.33 -6.29
C SER A 38 -0.23 7.39 -5.23
N SER A 39 -1.11 7.08 -4.26
CA SER A 39 -1.50 8.02 -3.20
C SER A 39 -0.33 8.40 -2.28
N LEU A 40 0.59 7.46 -2.02
CA LEU A 40 1.79 7.70 -1.23
C LEU A 40 2.72 8.75 -1.86
N ASN A 41 2.66 8.95 -3.17
CA ASN A 41 3.50 9.95 -3.83
C ASN A 41 3.16 11.39 -3.38
N PHE A 42 1.90 11.68 -3.05
CA PHE A 42 1.50 12.99 -2.53
C PHE A 42 2.20 13.28 -1.18
N ALA A 43 2.21 12.29 -0.28
CA ALA A 43 2.93 12.39 0.98
C ALA A 43 4.44 12.57 0.77
N ARG A 44 5.03 11.83 -0.18
CA ARG A 44 6.45 11.90 -0.48
C ARG A 44 6.90 13.26 -1.01
N ILE A 45 6.06 13.92 -1.81
CA ILE A 45 6.35 15.26 -2.33
C ILE A 45 6.33 16.29 -1.20
N GLU A 46 5.35 16.22 -0.31
CA GLU A 46 5.19 17.18 0.80
C GLU A 46 6.09 16.90 2.00
N ALA A 47 6.64 15.69 2.16
CA ALA A 47 7.53 15.38 3.26
C ALA A 47 8.75 16.31 3.27
N GLU A 48 9.20 16.74 4.44
CA GLU A 48 10.38 17.59 4.57
C GLU A 48 11.65 16.76 4.74
N LYS A 49 11.59 15.77 5.66
CA LYS A 49 12.73 14.92 6.01
C LYS A 49 13.04 13.90 4.90
N THR A 50 14.31 13.81 4.48
CA THR A 50 14.77 12.86 3.44
C THR A 50 14.50 11.41 3.82
N GLU A 51 14.68 11.04 5.08
CA GLU A 51 14.41 9.70 5.61
C GLU A 51 12.97 9.25 5.29
N ILE A 52 11.99 10.15 5.48
CA ILE A 52 10.58 9.86 5.24
C ILE A 52 10.31 9.69 3.73
N LYS A 53 10.97 10.48 2.88
CA LYS A 53 10.85 10.32 1.42
C LYS A 53 11.40 8.98 0.94
N GLU A 54 12.47 8.51 1.55
CA GLU A 54 13.11 7.23 1.22
C GLU A 54 12.26 6.06 1.71
N GLU A 55 11.73 6.14 2.93
CA GLU A 55 10.79 5.13 3.44
C GLU A 55 9.54 5.04 2.57
N ILE A 56 8.90 6.18 2.24
CA ILE A 56 7.72 6.17 1.35
C ILE A 56 8.07 5.59 -0.03
N LEU A 57 9.24 5.92 -0.58
CA LEU A 57 9.68 5.36 -1.86
C LEU A 57 9.89 3.83 -1.77
N LYS A 58 10.42 3.33 -0.65
CA LYS A 58 10.52 1.89 -0.39
C LYS A 58 9.13 1.25 -0.43
N LEU A 59 8.14 1.82 0.28
CA LEU A 59 6.76 1.32 0.26
C LEU A 59 6.18 1.25 -1.16
N GLN A 60 6.38 2.30 -1.96
CA GLN A 60 5.89 2.33 -3.35
C GLN A 60 6.51 1.20 -4.19
N LYS A 61 7.82 0.95 -4.04
CA LYS A 61 8.51 -0.15 -4.73
C LYS A 61 8.01 -1.52 -4.25
N ASP A 62 7.80 -1.66 -2.95
CA ASP A 62 7.26 -2.90 -2.37
C ASP A 62 5.85 -3.18 -2.90
N LEU A 63 4.98 -2.17 -2.96
CA LEU A 63 3.62 -2.30 -3.51
C LEU A 63 3.59 -2.67 -5.00
N VAL A 64 4.49 -2.12 -5.81
CA VAL A 64 4.65 -2.52 -7.21
C VAL A 64 5.07 -3.99 -7.31
N SER A 65 5.99 -4.41 -6.45
CA SER A 65 6.49 -5.80 -6.41
C SER A 65 5.42 -6.77 -5.90
N LEU A 66 4.62 -6.35 -4.91
CA LEU A 66 3.46 -7.07 -4.40
C LEU A 66 2.40 -7.25 -5.50
N ASN A 67 2.12 -6.22 -6.30
CA ASN A 67 1.23 -6.34 -7.46
C ASN A 67 1.77 -7.33 -8.50
N GLY A 68 3.08 -7.32 -8.76
CA GLY A 68 3.73 -8.31 -9.62
C GLY A 68 3.57 -9.74 -9.10
N PHE A 69 3.66 -9.92 -7.78
CA PHE A 69 3.44 -11.21 -7.12
C PHE A 69 2.00 -11.70 -7.21
N ILE A 70 1.04 -10.86 -6.84
CA ILE A 70 -0.40 -11.17 -6.91
C ILE A 70 -0.83 -11.49 -8.36
N SER A 71 -0.23 -10.82 -9.34
CA SER A 71 -0.51 -11.05 -10.77
C SER A 71 0.19 -12.29 -11.35
N GLY A 72 1.09 -12.93 -10.59
CA GLY A 72 1.84 -14.13 -10.99
C GLY A 72 3.06 -13.86 -11.88
N TYR A 73 3.61 -12.64 -11.86
CA TYR A 73 4.77 -12.24 -12.68
C TYR A 73 6.11 -12.26 -11.92
N SER A 74 6.09 -12.10 -10.60
CA SER A 74 7.30 -12.04 -9.77
C SER A 74 7.12 -12.76 -8.44
N SER A 75 8.22 -13.04 -7.75
CA SER A 75 8.21 -13.40 -6.34
C SER A 75 8.21 -12.13 -5.48
N PHE A 76 7.50 -12.15 -4.36
CA PHE A 76 7.60 -11.11 -3.34
C PHE A 76 7.58 -11.77 -1.96
N LEU A 77 8.52 -11.39 -1.10
CA LEU A 77 8.53 -11.85 0.28
C LEU A 77 7.68 -10.89 1.10
N CYS A 78 6.57 -11.40 1.64
CA CYS A 78 5.68 -10.64 2.52
C CYS A 78 6.26 -10.53 3.93
N ASP A 79 7.48 -9.99 4.05
CA ASP A 79 8.16 -9.74 5.32
C ASP A 79 7.63 -8.44 5.96
N VAL A 80 7.21 -8.54 7.22
CA VAL A 80 6.64 -7.43 7.99
C VAL A 80 7.63 -6.82 8.98
N SER A 81 8.84 -7.39 9.10
CA SER A 81 9.84 -7.00 10.10
C SER A 81 10.19 -5.50 10.01
N PHE A 82 10.34 -4.98 8.78
CA PHE A 82 10.56 -3.55 8.56
C PHE A 82 9.45 -2.69 9.18
N PHE A 83 8.18 -3.08 9.04
CA PHE A 83 7.09 -2.30 9.61
C PHE A 83 7.10 -2.34 11.13
N GLU A 84 7.31 -3.53 11.71
CA GLU A 84 7.33 -3.72 13.16
C GLU A 84 8.47 -2.91 13.79
N GLU A 85 9.69 -2.99 13.25
CA GLU A 85 10.85 -2.22 13.71
C GLU A 85 10.61 -0.69 13.64
N ARG A 86 9.99 -0.20 12.55
CA ARG A 86 9.70 1.23 12.42
C ARG A 86 8.54 1.70 13.29
N ILE A 87 7.52 0.87 13.48
CA ILE A 87 6.42 1.14 14.42
C ILE A 87 6.99 1.32 15.83
N ASP A 88 7.86 0.39 16.27
CA ASP A 88 8.48 0.46 17.59
C ASP A 88 9.30 1.73 17.75
N TYR A 89 10.11 2.08 16.74
CA TYR A 89 10.89 3.32 16.72
C TYR A 89 10.01 4.58 16.80
N TYR A 90 8.98 4.69 15.95
CA TYR A 90 8.10 5.87 15.97
C TYR A 90 7.30 5.96 17.26
N THR A 91 6.95 4.83 17.86
CA THR A 91 6.28 4.79 19.17
C THR A 91 7.19 5.30 20.26
N SER A 92 8.49 4.95 20.23
CA SER A 92 9.45 5.48 21.22
C SER A 92 9.69 6.98 21.08
N GLU A 93 9.70 7.51 19.85
CA GLU A 93 9.88 8.94 19.60
C GLU A 93 8.62 9.77 19.91
N ALA A 94 7.42 9.22 19.66
CA ALA A 94 6.16 9.93 19.86
C ALA A 94 5.73 10.04 21.33
N GLY A 95 6.31 9.23 22.21
CA GLY A 95 5.86 9.11 23.60
C GLY A 95 4.49 8.44 23.72
N SER A 96 3.86 8.54 24.90
CA SER A 96 2.56 7.91 25.12
C SER A 96 1.45 8.66 24.40
N PHE A 97 0.90 8.06 23.33
CA PHE A 97 -0.27 8.57 22.64
C PHE A 97 -1.45 7.61 22.81
N GLU A 98 -2.56 8.10 23.35
CA GLU A 98 -3.84 7.37 23.40
C GLU A 98 -4.91 8.15 22.64
N GLY A 99 -5.57 7.50 21.67
CA GLY A 99 -6.82 8.00 21.07
C GLY A 99 -6.80 8.21 19.55
N PHE A 100 -7.84 8.89 19.06
CA PHE A 100 -7.94 9.28 17.65
C PHE A 100 -7.23 10.61 17.41
N SER A 101 -6.61 10.72 16.24
CA SER A 101 -5.67 11.79 15.92
C SER A 101 -5.98 12.31 14.52
N PHE A 102 -6.07 13.62 14.35
CA PHE A 102 -6.11 14.25 13.04
C PHE A 102 -4.69 14.54 12.58
N ALA A 103 -4.47 14.51 11.27
CA ALA A 103 -3.19 14.90 10.72
C ALA A 103 -2.94 16.41 10.90
N GLY A 104 -1.73 16.76 11.34
CA GLY A 104 -1.29 18.14 11.56
C GLY A 104 -0.62 18.78 10.34
N THR A 105 -0.06 17.97 9.44
CA THR A 105 0.68 18.40 8.26
C THR A 105 0.05 17.88 6.97
N LYS A 106 0.40 18.48 5.82
CA LYS A 106 -0.03 17.97 4.51
C LYS A 106 0.49 16.56 4.24
N ALA A 107 1.76 16.31 4.59
CA ALA A 107 2.38 15.00 4.44
C ALA A 107 1.64 13.96 5.31
N GLY A 108 1.40 14.25 6.59
CA GLY A 108 0.61 13.41 7.49
C GLY A 108 -0.80 13.13 6.94
N ALA A 109 -1.49 14.15 6.43
CA ALA A 109 -2.83 13.99 5.85
C ALA A 109 -2.85 13.03 4.65
N TYR A 110 -1.83 13.12 3.77
CA TYR A 110 -1.69 12.20 2.65
C TYR A 110 -1.32 10.78 3.09
N ILE A 111 -0.51 10.62 4.15
CA ILE A 111 -0.18 9.32 4.73
C ILE A 111 -1.45 8.68 5.33
N ASP A 112 -2.27 9.44 6.06
CA ASP A 112 -3.53 8.94 6.60
C ASP A 112 -4.54 8.56 5.49
N PHE A 113 -4.57 9.31 4.39
CA PHE A 113 -5.35 8.93 3.23
C PHE A 113 -4.85 7.62 2.60
N ALA A 114 -3.54 7.47 2.43
CA ALA A 114 -2.94 6.23 1.98
C ALA A 114 -3.26 5.06 2.93
N ARG A 115 -3.24 5.28 4.25
CA ARG A 115 -3.64 4.27 5.24
C ARG A 115 -5.07 3.77 5.03
N CYS A 116 -6.01 4.66 4.73
CA CYS A 116 -7.40 4.27 4.41
C CYS A 116 -7.47 3.37 3.16
N ILE A 117 -6.68 3.69 2.13
CA ILE A 117 -6.60 2.88 0.91
C ILE A 117 -5.89 1.54 1.19
N CYS A 118 -4.89 1.52 2.07
CA CYS A 118 -4.21 0.29 2.48
C CYS A 118 -5.20 -0.69 3.14
N ARG A 119 -6.06 -0.20 4.03
CA ARG A 119 -7.14 -0.98 4.63
C ARG A 119 -8.20 -1.41 3.61
N GLU A 120 -8.42 -0.62 2.55
CA GLU A 120 -9.28 -1.03 1.43
C GLU A 120 -8.65 -2.19 0.65
N ALA A 121 -7.36 -2.11 0.31
CA ALA A 121 -6.63 -3.21 -0.33
C ALA A 121 -6.64 -4.47 0.54
N GLU A 122 -6.46 -4.34 1.85
CA GLU A 122 -6.57 -5.44 2.81
C GLU A 122 -7.93 -6.13 2.73
N ARG A 123 -9.04 -5.38 2.73
CA ARG A 123 -10.39 -5.94 2.57
C ARG A 123 -10.58 -6.63 1.23
N CYS A 124 -10.05 -6.07 0.14
CA CYS A 124 -10.06 -6.72 -1.17
C CYS A 124 -9.29 -8.05 -1.13
N ALA A 125 -8.14 -8.10 -0.47
CA ALA A 125 -7.35 -9.31 -0.32
C ALA A 125 -8.11 -10.37 0.50
N VAL A 126 -8.69 -9.98 1.63
CA VAL A 126 -9.50 -10.89 2.48
C VAL A 126 -10.68 -11.50 1.72
N GLY A 127 -11.25 -10.79 0.74
CA GLY A 127 -12.34 -11.29 -0.08
C GLY A 127 -11.97 -12.38 -1.08
N ILE A 128 -10.67 -12.64 -1.31
CA ILE A 128 -10.20 -13.57 -2.34
C ILE A 128 -9.64 -14.85 -1.69
N ASP A 129 -10.36 -15.96 -1.84
CA ASP A 129 -10.04 -17.24 -1.17
C ASP A 129 -8.65 -17.81 -1.48
N TYR A 130 -8.10 -17.51 -2.65
CA TYR A 130 -6.82 -18.05 -3.12
C TYR A 130 -5.64 -17.09 -2.91
N ILE A 131 -5.84 -15.95 -2.24
CA ILE A 131 -4.75 -15.04 -1.93
C ILE A 131 -3.83 -15.65 -0.85
N ASP A 132 -2.54 -15.36 -0.96
CA ASP A 132 -1.59 -15.75 0.08
C ASP A 132 -1.86 -14.94 1.37
N ILE A 133 -1.97 -15.63 2.51
CA ILE A 133 -2.17 -15.01 3.83
C ILE A 133 -1.08 -13.99 4.19
N GLY A 134 0.13 -14.15 3.63
CA GLY A 134 1.23 -13.20 3.73
C GLY A 134 0.87 -11.83 3.18
N VAL A 135 0.08 -11.75 2.08
CA VAL A 135 -0.39 -10.47 1.50
C VAL A 135 -1.28 -9.74 2.49
N ILE A 136 -2.20 -10.48 3.13
CA ILE A 136 -3.12 -9.91 4.14
C ILE A 136 -2.32 -9.40 5.33
N LYS A 137 -1.40 -10.20 5.87
CA LYS A 137 -0.52 -9.80 6.98
C LYS A 137 0.32 -8.56 6.64
N TYR A 138 0.84 -8.50 5.42
CA TYR A 138 1.66 -7.39 4.94
C TYR A 138 0.87 -6.08 4.88
N LEU A 139 -0.31 -6.10 4.26
CA LEU A 139 -1.19 -4.93 4.17
C LEU A 139 -1.70 -4.49 5.56
N ASN A 140 -2.04 -5.46 6.41
CA ASN A 140 -2.45 -5.19 7.78
C ASN A 140 -1.38 -4.41 8.55
N ARG A 141 -0.16 -4.93 8.59
CA ARG A 141 0.96 -4.30 9.31
C ARG A 141 1.40 -2.99 8.66
N MET A 142 1.36 -2.90 7.33
CA MET A 142 1.61 -1.64 6.62
C MET A 142 0.62 -0.55 7.04
N SER A 143 -0.65 -0.89 7.30
CA SER A 143 -1.64 0.09 7.74
C SER A 143 -1.34 0.66 9.14
N ASP A 144 -0.82 -0.15 10.05
CA ASP A 144 -0.36 0.29 11.38
C ASP A 144 0.90 1.16 11.24
N TYR A 145 1.83 0.76 10.38
CA TYR A 145 3.02 1.55 10.08
C TYR A 145 2.66 2.93 9.52
N LEU A 146 1.72 3.00 8.56
CA LEU A 146 1.28 4.28 8.00
C LEU A 146 0.61 5.17 9.06
N TYR A 147 -0.09 4.59 10.03
CA TYR A 147 -0.62 5.35 11.16
C TYR A 147 0.49 6.00 11.97
N MET A 148 1.49 5.23 12.38
CA MET A 148 2.62 5.73 13.17
C MET A 148 3.50 6.70 12.39
N LEU A 149 3.70 6.45 11.09
CA LEU A 149 4.40 7.35 10.20
C LEU A 149 3.69 8.70 10.09
N SER A 150 2.36 8.71 9.95
CA SER A 150 1.56 9.95 9.94
C SER A 150 1.78 10.74 11.24
N LYS A 151 1.71 10.06 12.40
CA LYS A 151 1.99 10.69 13.69
C LYS A 151 3.40 11.27 13.78
N TYR A 152 4.41 10.52 13.36
CA TYR A 152 5.80 10.96 13.40
C TYR A 152 6.09 12.16 12.48
N VAL A 153 5.43 12.22 11.32
CA VAL A 153 5.56 13.35 10.38
C VAL A 153 4.86 14.61 10.89
N ASP A 154 3.84 14.47 11.73
CA ASP A 154 3.12 15.60 12.32
C ASP A 154 3.82 16.23 13.53
N MET A 155 4.87 15.58 14.06
CA MET A 155 5.71 16.09 15.14
C MET A 155 6.86 16.96 14.61
#